data_AF-A0A913YQ91-F1
#
_entry.id   AF-A0A913YQ91-F1
#
_cell.length_a   1.000
_cell.length_b   1.000
_cell.length_c   1.000
_cell.angle_alpha   90.00
_cell.angle_beta   90.00
_cell.angle_gamma   90.00
#
_symmetry.space_group_name_H-M   'P 1'
#
loop_
_entity.id
_entity.type
_entity.pdbx_description
1 polymer ?
#
loop_
_entity_poly.entity_id
_entity_poly.type
_entity_poly.pdbx_seq_one_letter_code
_entity_poly.pdbx_strand_id
1 'polypeptide(L)'
;MEGARLLPLLVLLALACLVMANNETLPEFKKSNGKAHDQLGDSESDLDRRLLELAAQEENTEEWRRKFKKMSKELAKKTANQDTPDKNDEQYNNQSLREQLDSAPKDKLITAVRTKLTAFSGPLSSRAKSSLSSLDTKWYSLSDDSKQGALDTLGVISSNIEVFGNAGEDPVGAIRGAIDIVASISSNFGPKGQLASTALGFVSALLGLFGKGPKPKPLGQVVREQIDEALAQYREEELVRKKDGLLSAFQLTKAYLDGAAKSGQPLSTEEVPVATKEMERSQGVAFMGELASEVRKMFRNNKAADARKAIRYCEMYAQLAVYREIIFTQYLGMLPTTATWQNHLNGVISDRAMFRRLAGALIGKLYTVEYESAIIPYFDPDVSVITDAFSTKVLNLGKYDRSMAGLHCLMTPGRGGLEDLEWQRRDSSFKTGGNPYTTIVKPSNYNCYWKLVPHGRHTYSIINKYKCKEKYDYCGSLLSWTRVSGKAYVDIASDDPVLWEIWGYDWKYIRNKWGCGKAKSKWCNYHLRMKRRTVTKPGSLFSFPYRVSKIVGQLTPSDGKYYWKTRRAR
;
A
#
# COMPACT_ATOMS: atom_id res chain seq x y z
N MET A 1 -4.86 -64.01 -5.86
CA MET A 1 -3.81 -63.82 -4.84
C MET A 1 -2.61 -63.23 -5.54
N GLU A 2 -2.38 -61.93 -5.40
CA GLU A 2 -1.08 -61.25 -5.49
C GLU A 2 -1.36 -59.77 -5.24
N GLY A 3 -1.23 -59.40 -3.97
CA GLY A 3 -1.42 -58.05 -3.47
C GLY A 3 -0.10 -57.51 -2.94
N ALA A 4 -0.03 -56.18 -2.93
CA ALA A 4 0.86 -55.36 -2.12
C ALA A 4 2.36 -55.34 -2.50
N ARG A 5 2.71 -54.66 -3.60
CA ARG A 5 4.08 -54.12 -3.82
C ARG A 5 4.17 -52.79 -4.58
N LEU A 6 3.21 -51.87 -4.44
CA LEU A 6 3.31 -50.54 -5.08
C LEU A 6 3.13 -49.32 -4.15
N LEU A 7 2.73 -49.51 -2.89
CA LEU A 7 2.65 -48.41 -1.92
C LEU A 7 3.99 -47.98 -1.29
N PRO A 8 5.02 -48.85 -1.08
CA PRO A 8 6.27 -48.40 -0.47
C PRO A 8 7.15 -47.55 -1.40
N LEU A 9 7.04 -47.74 -2.72
CA LEU A 9 7.85 -46.99 -3.71
C LEU A 9 7.35 -45.55 -3.90
N LEU A 10 6.04 -45.31 -3.79
CA LEU A 10 5.45 -43.97 -3.87
C LEU A 10 5.71 -43.13 -2.61
N VAL A 11 5.82 -43.78 -1.44
CA VAL A 11 6.18 -43.10 -0.18
C VAL A 11 7.68 -42.80 -0.13
N LEU A 12 8.55 -43.66 -0.69
CA LEU A 12 9.99 -43.40 -0.80
C LEU A 12 10.33 -42.35 -1.87
N LEU A 13 9.59 -42.25 -2.98
CA LEU A 13 9.75 -41.14 -3.95
C LEU A 13 9.27 -39.80 -3.38
N ALA A 14 8.17 -39.79 -2.59
CA ALA A 14 7.70 -38.57 -1.93
C ALA A 14 8.66 -38.09 -0.82
N LEU A 15 9.33 -39.01 -0.11
CA LEU A 15 10.35 -38.67 0.89
C LEU A 15 11.71 -38.29 0.25
N ALA A 16 12.07 -38.86 -0.90
CA ALA A 16 13.26 -38.43 -1.65
C ALA A 16 13.10 -37.01 -2.25
N CYS A 17 11.89 -36.64 -2.67
CA CYS A 17 11.59 -35.27 -3.12
C CYS A 17 11.50 -34.26 -1.95
N LEU A 18 11.19 -34.70 -0.73
CA LEU A 18 11.19 -33.84 0.47
C LEU A 18 12.58 -33.70 1.13
N VAL A 19 13.54 -34.58 0.81
CA VAL A 19 14.91 -34.52 1.33
C VAL A 19 15.89 -33.86 0.34
N MET A 20 15.56 -33.75 -0.95
CA MET A 20 16.36 -32.97 -1.92
C MET A 20 15.98 -31.49 -2.04
N ALA A 21 15.00 -31.00 -1.27
CA ALA A 21 14.61 -29.58 -1.22
C ALA A 21 15.20 -28.82 -0.01
N ASN A 22 16.09 -29.44 0.77
CA ASN A 22 16.62 -28.85 2.02
C ASN A 22 18.14 -28.92 2.20
N ASN A 23 18.90 -29.14 1.12
CA ASN A 23 20.36 -29.05 1.15
C ASN A 23 20.91 -28.53 -0.18
N GLU A 24 20.67 -27.25 -0.46
CA GLU A 24 21.59 -26.47 -1.28
C GLU A 24 22.06 -25.27 -0.44
N THR A 25 23.15 -25.51 0.25
CA THR A 25 24.11 -24.48 0.62
C THR A 25 24.38 -23.61 -0.61
N LEU A 26 24.01 -22.33 -0.52
CA LEU A 26 24.44 -21.26 -1.41
C LEU A 26 25.92 -21.45 -1.76
N PRO A 27 26.30 -21.58 -3.05
CA PRO A 27 27.69 -21.53 -3.42
C PRO A 27 28.24 -20.15 -3.07
N GLU A 28 29.33 -20.15 -2.32
CA GLU A 28 30.17 -18.99 -2.06
C GLU A 28 30.41 -18.23 -3.37
N PHE A 29 29.93 -16.98 -3.42
CA PHE A 29 30.37 -16.03 -4.43
C PHE A 29 31.87 -15.83 -4.25
N LYS A 30 32.65 -16.54 -5.06
CA LYS A 30 34.08 -16.29 -5.26
C LYS A 30 34.29 -14.81 -5.55
N LYS A 31 35.19 -14.21 -4.77
CA LYS A 31 35.77 -12.88 -4.98
C LYS A 31 36.16 -12.69 -6.44
N SER A 32 35.40 -11.91 -7.20
CA SER A 32 35.92 -11.18 -8.34
C SER A 32 36.38 -9.81 -7.86
N ASN A 33 37.69 -9.63 -7.78
CA ASN A 33 38.31 -8.32 -7.63
C ASN A 33 37.83 -7.40 -8.77
N GLY A 34 37.37 -6.19 -8.42
CA GLY A 34 37.24 -5.11 -9.40
C GLY A 34 35.99 -4.26 -9.20
N LYS A 35 36.11 -3.23 -8.35
CA LYS A 35 35.39 -1.94 -8.40
C LYS A 35 34.14 -1.90 -9.30
N ALA A 36 32.97 -2.23 -8.77
CA ALA A 36 31.66 -1.66 -9.14
C ALA A 36 30.56 -2.46 -8.42
N HIS A 37 30.05 -1.96 -7.29
CA HIS A 37 28.66 -2.11 -6.85
C HIS A 37 28.51 -1.50 -5.45
N ASP A 38 28.57 -0.16 -5.43
CA ASP A 38 28.05 0.68 -4.34
C ASP A 38 27.20 1.78 -4.99
N GLN A 39 26.13 1.40 -5.69
CA GLN A 39 25.10 2.32 -6.19
C GLN A 39 23.74 1.61 -6.20
N LEU A 40 23.10 1.53 -5.03
CA LEU A 40 21.67 1.26 -4.88
C LEU A 40 21.02 2.21 -3.86
N GLY A 41 21.60 3.40 -3.75
CA GLY A 41 21.03 4.59 -3.14
C GLY A 41 21.29 5.76 -4.08
N ASP A 42 20.27 6.60 -4.30
CA ASP A 42 20.27 7.80 -5.14
C ASP A 42 20.43 7.60 -6.66
N SER A 43 19.32 7.26 -7.32
CA SER A 43 18.91 8.09 -8.47
C SER A 43 17.40 8.10 -8.59
N GLU A 44 16.79 9.09 -7.95
CA GLU A 44 15.52 9.64 -8.42
C GLU A 44 15.75 10.00 -9.90
N SER A 45 15.01 9.39 -10.84
CA SER A 45 15.25 9.70 -12.25
C SER A 45 15.09 11.21 -12.46
N ASP A 46 15.90 11.85 -13.31
CA ASP A 46 15.80 13.31 -13.53
C ASP A 46 14.37 13.72 -13.94
N LEU A 47 13.61 12.80 -14.53
CA LEU A 47 12.17 12.94 -14.70
C LEU A 47 11.45 13.02 -13.36
N ASP A 48 11.57 12.02 -12.48
CA ASP A 48 10.92 12.01 -11.16
C ASP A 48 11.28 13.24 -10.33
N ARG A 49 12.53 13.69 -10.36
CA ARG A 49 12.95 14.94 -9.71
C ARG A 49 12.21 16.16 -10.29
N ARG A 50 12.15 16.29 -11.62
CA ARG A 50 11.38 17.35 -12.29
C ARG A 50 9.88 17.25 -12.04
N LEU A 51 9.33 16.04 -11.93
CA LEU A 51 7.92 15.81 -11.60
C LEU A 51 7.63 16.24 -10.15
N LEU A 52 8.56 15.98 -9.25
CA LEU A 52 8.51 16.44 -7.87
C LEU A 52 8.61 17.95 -7.78
N GLU A 53 9.53 18.59 -8.50
CA GLU A 53 9.62 20.06 -8.59
C GLU A 53 8.34 20.68 -9.19
N LEU A 54 7.74 20.01 -10.18
CA LEU A 54 6.51 20.46 -10.82
C LEU A 54 5.32 20.45 -9.85
N ALA A 55 5.11 19.35 -9.12
CA ALA A 55 4.05 19.25 -8.12
C ALA A 55 4.31 20.07 -6.85
N ALA A 56 5.46 20.75 -6.74
CA ALA A 56 5.76 21.70 -5.67
C ALA A 56 5.47 23.16 -6.07
N GLN A 57 5.20 23.43 -7.36
CA GLN A 57 4.75 24.73 -7.85
C GLN A 57 3.23 24.83 -7.71
N GLU A 58 2.70 26.04 -7.52
CA GLU A 58 1.24 26.25 -7.52
C GLU A 58 0.63 25.74 -8.82
N GLU A 59 -0.26 24.77 -8.66
CA GLU A 59 -0.88 24.01 -9.73
C GLU A 59 -1.99 24.83 -10.41
N ASN A 60 -1.62 25.95 -11.06
CA ASN A 60 -2.47 26.68 -12.00
C ASN A 60 -1.73 27.77 -12.80
N THR A 61 -0.42 27.94 -12.62
CA THR A 61 0.32 28.91 -13.43
C THR A 61 0.39 28.42 -14.88
N GLU A 62 0.38 29.36 -15.82
CA GLU A 62 0.54 29.02 -17.25
C GLU A 62 1.86 28.27 -17.49
N GLU A 63 2.89 28.60 -16.69
CA GLU A 63 4.17 27.92 -16.68
C GLU A 63 4.06 26.46 -16.23
N TRP A 64 3.33 26.17 -15.15
CA TRP A 64 3.08 24.81 -14.69
C TRP A 64 2.36 23.99 -15.77
N ARG A 65 1.27 24.52 -16.33
CA ARG A 65 0.48 23.84 -17.38
C ARG A 65 1.35 23.55 -18.61
N ARG A 66 2.21 24.50 -18.99
CA ARG A 66 3.17 24.34 -20.10
C ARG A 66 4.17 23.22 -19.81
N LYS A 67 4.76 23.20 -18.61
CA LYS A 67 5.72 22.17 -18.18
C LYS A 67 5.06 20.78 -18.07
N PHE A 68 3.88 20.67 -17.48
CA PHE A 68 3.09 19.44 -17.44
C PHE A 68 2.82 18.89 -18.84
N LYS A 69 2.26 19.74 -19.73
CA LYS A 69 1.97 19.37 -21.12
C LYS A 69 3.21 18.97 -21.90
N LYS A 70 4.36 19.61 -21.63
CA LYS A 70 5.65 19.23 -22.22
C LYS A 70 6.07 17.83 -21.77
N MET A 71 6.03 17.54 -20.47
CA MET A 71 6.44 16.24 -19.93
C MET A 71 5.48 15.11 -20.31
N SER A 72 4.17 15.36 -20.34
CA SER A 72 3.18 14.41 -20.86
C SER A 72 3.44 14.10 -22.34
N LYS A 73 3.76 15.10 -23.16
CA LYS A 73 4.16 14.88 -24.57
C LYS A 73 5.46 14.08 -24.70
N GLU A 74 6.47 14.35 -23.86
CA GLU A 74 7.71 13.57 -23.84
C GLU A 74 7.45 12.10 -23.47
N LEU A 75 6.56 11.86 -22.50
CA LEU A 75 6.14 10.52 -22.12
C LEU A 75 5.34 9.82 -23.22
N ALA A 76 4.42 10.54 -23.88
CA ALA A 76 3.64 10.04 -25.01
C ALA A 76 4.55 9.59 -26.16
N LYS A 77 5.58 10.37 -26.49
CA LYS A 77 6.58 10.01 -27.51
C LYS A 77 7.40 8.78 -27.12
N LYS A 78 7.88 8.70 -25.87
CA LYS A 78 8.61 7.53 -25.38
C LYS A 78 7.75 6.26 -25.42
N THR A 79 6.49 6.40 -25.01
CA THR A 79 5.53 5.30 -25.00
C THR A 79 5.19 4.89 -26.43
N ALA A 80 4.97 5.85 -27.34
CA ALA A 80 4.70 5.58 -28.76
C ALA A 80 5.83 4.79 -29.44
N ASN A 81 7.09 5.09 -29.13
CA ASN A 81 8.27 4.47 -29.75
C ASN A 81 8.72 3.13 -29.14
N GLN A 82 8.10 2.67 -28.04
CA GLN A 82 8.31 1.30 -27.53
C GLN A 82 7.37 0.34 -28.29
N ASP A 83 7.86 -0.30 -29.35
CA ASP A 83 7.07 -1.25 -30.17
C ASP A 83 6.80 -2.60 -29.51
N THR A 84 7.22 -2.77 -28.26
CA THR A 84 6.83 -3.90 -27.40
C THR A 84 6.99 -3.44 -25.96
N PRO A 85 6.05 -3.77 -25.04
CA PRO A 85 6.29 -3.53 -23.63
C PRO A 85 7.54 -4.30 -23.22
N ASP A 86 8.42 -3.61 -22.50
CA ASP A 86 9.63 -4.15 -21.90
C ASP A 86 9.23 -5.37 -21.04
N LYS A 87 9.73 -6.56 -21.37
CA LYS A 87 9.40 -7.85 -20.72
C LYS A 87 9.87 -7.94 -19.25
N ASN A 88 10.24 -6.83 -18.64
CA ASN A 88 10.79 -6.75 -17.30
C ASN A 88 9.75 -6.55 -16.19
N ASP A 89 8.45 -6.47 -16.53
CA ASP A 89 7.36 -6.59 -15.56
C ASP A 89 6.90 -8.06 -15.34
N GLU A 90 7.47 -9.02 -16.08
CA GLU A 90 7.24 -10.45 -15.89
C GLU A 90 8.09 -11.02 -14.76
N GLN A 91 7.66 -10.80 -13.52
CA GLN A 91 7.97 -11.75 -12.46
C GLN A 91 6.77 -11.85 -11.51
N TYR A 92 5.79 -12.67 -11.91
CA TYR A 92 5.06 -13.67 -11.11
C TYR A 92 3.82 -14.15 -11.89
N ASN A 93 4.02 -15.21 -12.70
CA ASN A 93 3.12 -16.35 -12.93
C ASN A 93 3.48 -17.08 -14.24
N ASN A 94 4.73 -17.52 -14.36
CA ASN A 94 5.12 -18.52 -15.34
C ASN A 94 5.54 -19.79 -14.59
N GLN A 95 4.54 -20.52 -14.08
CA GLN A 95 4.69 -21.94 -13.83
C GLN A 95 3.33 -22.63 -13.93
N SER A 96 3.22 -23.50 -14.94
CA SER A 96 2.10 -24.42 -15.22
C SER A 96 0.79 -23.78 -15.69
N LEU A 97 0.58 -23.70 -17.02
CA LEU A 97 -0.71 -23.93 -17.69
C LEU A 97 -0.52 -23.74 -19.21
N ARG A 98 0.04 -24.76 -19.87
CA ARG A 98 0.00 -24.88 -21.34
C ARG A 98 -1.03 -25.91 -21.83
N GLU A 99 -1.90 -26.37 -20.95
CA GLU A 99 -2.99 -27.30 -21.29
C GLU A 99 -4.25 -26.86 -20.55
N GLN A 100 -5.38 -26.71 -21.29
CA GLN A 100 -6.74 -26.33 -20.85
C GLN A 100 -7.10 -24.83 -20.77
N LEU A 101 -7.12 -24.15 -21.93
CA LEU A 101 -8.08 -23.05 -22.18
C LEU A 101 -9.46 -23.66 -22.51
N ASP A 102 -10.07 -24.33 -21.53
CA ASP A 102 -11.42 -24.92 -21.66
C ASP A 102 -12.50 -23.82 -21.69
N SER A 103 -13.68 -24.12 -22.23
CA SER A 103 -14.86 -23.24 -22.21
C SER A 103 -15.46 -23.03 -20.81
N ALA A 104 -15.23 -23.96 -19.89
CA ALA A 104 -15.86 -24.00 -18.57
C ALA A 104 -15.49 -22.82 -17.62
N PRO A 105 -14.23 -22.33 -17.56
CA PRO A 105 -13.87 -21.15 -16.76
C PRO A 105 -14.53 -19.87 -17.27
N LYS A 106 -14.61 -19.68 -18.59
CA LYS A 106 -15.25 -18.51 -19.23
C LYS A 106 -16.74 -18.44 -18.88
N ASP A 107 -17.50 -19.51 -19.16
CA ASP A 107 -18.95 -19.54 -18.97
C ASP A 107 -19.32 -19.34 -17.49
N LYS A 108 -18.55 -19.92 -16.58
CA LYS A 108 -18.72 -19.75 -15.14
C LYS A 108 -18.53 -18.30 -14.70
N LEU A 109 -17.47 -17.63 -15.17
CA LEU A 109 -17.19 -16.24 -14.82
C LEU A 109 -18.21 -15.27 -15.43
N ILE A 110 -18.55 -15.43 -16.70
CA ILE A 110 -19.58 -14.61 -17.37
C ILE A 110 -20.93 -14.76 -16.64
N THR A 111 -21.32 -15.98 -16.31
CA THR A 111 -22.56 -16.24 -15.56
C THR A 111 -22.51 -15.60 -14.18
N ALA A 112 -21.41 -15.76 -13.44
CA ALA A 112 -21.25 -15.17 -12.11
C ALA A 112 -21.36 -13.64 -12.15
N VAL A 113 -20.66 -12.97 -13.07
CA VAL A 113 -20.74 -11.51 -13.23
C VAL A 113 -22.15 -11.08 -13.64
N ARG A 114 -22.79 -11.79 -14.58
CA ARG A 114 -24.16 -11.49 -15.02
C ARG A 114 -25.16 -11.60 -13.86
N THR A 115 -25.04 -12.64 -13.04
CA THR A 115 -25.86 -12.82 -11.83
C THR A 115 -25.63 -11.68 -10.85
N LYS A 116 -24.39 -11.33 -10.54
CA LYS A 116 -24.12 -10.24 -9.59
C LYS A 116 -24.59 -8.86 -10.09
N LEU A 117 -24.58 -8.64 -11.41
CA LEU A 117 -25.16 -7.45 -12.04
C LEU A 117 -26.69 -7.34 -11.84
N THR A 118 -27.40 -8.40 -11.43
CA THR A 118 -28.85 -8.28 -11.12
C THR A 118 -29.13 -7.51 -9.84
N ALA A 119 -28.15 -7.40 -8.94
CA ALA A 119 -28.26 -6.54 -7.76
C ALA A 119 -28.26 -5.04 -8.08
N PHE A 120 -27.95 -4.68 -9.34
CA PHE A 120 -27.94 -3.30 -9.83
C PHE A 120 -29.13 -3.04 -10.74
N SER A 121 -29.77 -1.88 -10.59
CA SER A 121 -30.89 -1.44 -11.43
C SER A 121 -30.51 -0.26 -12.34
N GLY A 122 -31.31 -0.03 -13.37
CA GLY A 122 -31.18 1.12 -14.27
C GLY A 122 -30.35 0.87 -15.54
N PRO A 123 -30.21 1.90 -16.40
CA PRO A 123 -29.72 1.73 -17.77
C PRO A 123 -28.26 1.25 -17.85
N LEU A 124 -27.41 1.63 -16.90
CA LEU A 124 -26.01 1.20 -16.86
C LEU A 124 -25.87 -0.29 -16.50
N SER A 125 -26.76 -0.83 -15.67
CA SER A 125 -26.78 -2.27 -15.32
C SER A 125 -27.18 -3.11 -16.53
N SER A 126 -28.27 -2.70 -17.20
CA SER A 126 -28.70 -3.31 -18.47
C SER A 126 -27.59 -3.25 -19.51
N ARG A 127 -26.88 -2.11 -19.59
CA ARG A 127 -25.76 -1.96 -20.52
C ARG A 127 -24.59 -2.88 -20.17
N ALA A 128 -24.17 -2.95 -18.92
CA ALA A 128 -23.10 -3.85 -18.49
C ALA A 128 -23.42 -5.31 -18.82
N LYS A 129 -24.66 -5.76 -18.61
CA LYS A 129 -25.13 -7.12 -19.00
C LYS A 129 -25.10 -7.34 -20.52
N SER A 130 -25.52 -6.34 -21.28
CA SER A 130 -25.49 -6.38 -22.76
C SER A 130 -24.05 -6.44 -23.29
N SER A 131 -23.15 -5.59 -22.77
CA SER A 131 -21.73 -5.58 -23.16
C SER A 131 -21.04 -6.89 -22.79
N LEU A 132 -21.34 -7.45 -21.62
CA LEU A 132 -20.83 -8.76 -21.20
C LEU A 132 -21.31 -9.89 -22.13
N SER A 133 -22.55 -9.81 -22.61
CA SER A 133 -23.07 -10.78 -23.58
C SER A 133 -22.43 -10.59 -24.97
N SER A 134 -22.09 -9.36 -25.35
CA SER A 134 -21.31 -9.11 -26.57
C SER A 134 -19.89 -9.68 -26.46
N LEU A 135 -19.24 -9.57 -25.30
CA LEU A 135 -17.95 -10.20 -25.04
C LEU A 135 -18.03 -11.73 -25.22
N ASP A 136 -19.07 -12.35 -24.68
CA ASP A 136 -19.32 -13.79 -24.85
C ASP A 136 -19.43 -14.19 -26.32
N THR A 137 -20.26 -13.47 -27.09
CA THR A 137 -20.44 -13.76 -28.53
C THR A 137 -19.15 -13.58 -29.35
N LYS A 138 -18.29 -12.62 -28.97
CA LYS A 138 -17.05 -12.31 -29.69
C LYS A 138 -15.84 -13.06 -29.14
N TRP A 139 -16.02 -13.91 -28.14
CA TRP A 139 -14.93 -14.59 -27.44
C TRP A 139 -13.96 -15.32 -28.38
N TYR A 140 -14.50 -16.06 -29.35
CA TYR A 140 -13.72 -16.86 -30.29
C TYR A 140 -12.94 -16.02 -31.32
N SER A 141 -13.25 -14.73 -31.44
CA SER A 141 -12.54 -13.78 -32.30
C SER A 141 -11.36 -13.10 -31.60
N LEU A 142 -11.18 -13.32 -30.29
CA LEU A 142 -10.09 -12.75 -29.51
C LEU A 142 -8.80 -13.56 -29.67
N SER A 143 -7.65 -12.88 -29.61
CA SER A 143 -6.36 -13.55 -29.44
C SER A 143 -6.27 -14.25 -28.08
N ASP A 144 -5.37 -15.22 -27.93
CA ASP A 144 -5.24 -15.97 -26.67
C ASP A 144 -4.80 -15.08 -25.50
N ASP A 145 -3.89 -14.13 -25.74
CA ASP A 145 -3.51 -13.11 -24.75
C ASP A 145 -4.72 -12.26 -24.33
N SER A 146 -5.59 -11.89 -25.29
CA SER A 146 -6.80 -11.11 -25.01
C SER A 146 -7.83 -11.93 -24.22
N LYS A 147 -7.93 -13.24 -24.50
CA LYS A 147 -8.79 -14.16 -23.73
C LYS A 147 -8.30 -14.26 -22.29
N GLN A 148 -7.01 -14.47 -22.09
CA GLN A 148 -6.41 -14.57 -20.75
C GLN A 148 -6.65 -13.28 -19.95
N GLY A 149 -6.31 -12.11 -20.52
CA GLY A 149 -6.56 -10.83 -19.87
C GLY A 149 -8.03 -10.55 -19.56
N ALA A 150 -8.94 -11.04 -20.41
CA ALA A 150 -10.39 -10.97 -20.16
C ALA A 150 -10.83 -11.92 -19.04
N LEU A 151 -10.34 -13.16 -18.98
CA LEU A 151 -10.61 -14.09 -17.88
C LEU A 151 -10.13 -13.52 -16.54
N ASP A 152 -8.90 -13.02 -16.50
CA ASP A 152 -8.31 -12.45 -15.28
C ASP A 152 -9.14 -11.27 -14.78
N THR A 153 -9.53 -10.39 -15.69
CA THR A 153 -10.34 -9.21 -15.33
C THR A 153 -11.76 -9.57 -14.93
N LEU A 154 -12.41 -10.53 -15.61
CA LEU A 154 -13.73 -11.02 -15.20
C LEU A 154 -13.67 -11.71 -13.84
N GLY A 155 -12.59 -12.42 -13.54
CA GLY A 155 -12.31 -12.99 -12.22
C GLY A 155 -12.32 -11.91 -11.14
N VAL A 156 -11.51 -10.87 -11.32
CA VAL A 156 -11.43 -9.74 -10.38
C VAL A 156 -12.77 -9.03 -10.22
N ILE A 157 -13.48 -8.76 -11.32
CA ILE A 157 -14.80 -8.12 -11.29
C ILE A 157 -15.80 -8.99 -10.53
N SER A 158 -15.87 -10.29 -10.84
CA SER A 158 -16.78 -11.23 -10.17
C SER A 158 -16.58 -11.23 -8.65
N SER A 159 -15.33 -11.19 -8.19
CA SER A 159 -15.01 -11.13 -6.76
C SER A 159 -15.30 -9.78 -6.08
N ASN A 160 -15.35 -8.67 -6.82
CA ASN A 160 -15.41 -7.32 -6.24
C ASN A 160 -16.72 -6.55 -6.51
N ILE A 161 -17.50 -6.93 -7.52
CA ILE A 161 -18.61 -6.11 -8.03
C ILE A 161 -19.70 -5.82 -6.99
N GLU A 162 -20.02 -6.77 -6.10
CA GLU A 162 -21.03 -6.58 -5.04
C GLU A 162 -20.57 -5.52 -4.03
N VAL A 163 -19.33 -5.64 -3.54
CA VAL A 163 -18.74 -4.70 -2.58
C VAL A 163 -18.56 -3.32 -3.24
N PHE A 164 -18.12 -3.28 -4.50
CA PHE A 164 -18.00 -2.08 -5.33
C PHE A 164 -19.33 -1.29 -5.44
N GLY A 165 -20.46 -1.99 -5.48
CA GLY A 165 -21.78 -1.36 -5.51
C GLY A 165 -22.28 -0.87 -4.15
N ASN A 166 -21.76 -1.42 -3.05
CA ASN A 166 -22.31 -1.29 -1.70
C ASN A 166 -21.57 -0.27 -0.82
N ALA A 167 -21.18 0.86 -1.42
CA ALA A 167 -20.46 1.92 -0.74
C ALA A 167 -21.25 2.58 0.42
N GLY A 168 -22.56 2.36 0.52
CA GLY A 168 -23.39 2.80 1.64
C GLY A 168 -23.10 2.10 2.96
N GLU A 169 -22.77 0.80 2.92
CA GLU A 169 -22.46 0.00 4.10
C GLU A 169 -20.96 -0.12 4.36
N ASP A 170 -20.18 -0.35 3.30
CA ASP A 170 -18.74 -0.53 3.39
C ASP A 170 -18.00 0.39 2.38
N PRO A 171 -17.80 1.67 2.73
CA PRO A 171 -17.11 2.61 1.85
C PRO A 171 -15.65 2.22 1.56
N VAL A 172 -14.95 1.64 2.55
CA VAL A 172 -13.55 1.22 2.41
C VAL A 172 -13.45 0.03 1.47
N GLY A 173 -14.30 -0.99 1.67
CA GLY A 173 -14.41 -2.13 0.78
C GLY A 173 -14.79 -1.74 -0.63
N ALA A 174 -15.74 -0.80 -0.80
CA ALA A 174 -16.15 -0.34 -2.13
C ALA A 174 -15.01 0.34 -2.89
N ILE A 175 -14.24 1.22 -2.24
CA ILE A 175 -13.06 1.85 -2.84
C ILE A 175 -12.00 0.80 -3.17
N ARG A 176 -11.73 -0.15 -2.26
CA ARG A 176 -10.80 -1.25 -2.51
C ARG A 176 -11.23 -2.10 -3.71
N GLY A 177 -12.51 -2.45 -3.82
CA GLY A 177 -13.06 -3.18 -4.95
C GLY A 177 -12.90 -2.40 -6.27
N ALA A 178 -13.07 -1.08 -6.24
CA ALA A 178 -12.80 -0.24 -7.41
C ALA A 178 -11.32 -0.18 -7.79
N ILE A 179 -10.41 -0.11 -6.81
CA ILE A 179 -8.96 -0.20 -7.05
C ILE A 179 -8.62 -1.52 -7.74
N ASP A 180 -9.16 -2.63 -7.25
CA ASP A 180 -8.91 -3.96 -7.79
C ASP A 180 -9.37 -4.06 -9.25
N ILE A 181 -10.58 -3.60 -9.53
CA ILE A 181 -11.15 -3.57 -10.89
C ILE A 181 -10.29 -2.68 -11.81
N VAL A 182 -9.95 -1.46 -11.39
CA VAL A 182 -9.17 -0.53 -12.22
C VAL A 182 -7.74 -1.03 -12.44
N ALA A 183 -7.09 -1.60 -11.43
CA ALA A 183 -5.77 -2.20 -11.54
C ALA A 183 -5.77 -3.38 -12.51
N SER A 184 -6.77 -4.26 -12.41
CA SER A 184 -6.94 -5.38 -13.34
C SER A 184 -7.18 -4.91 -14.78
N ILE A 185 -8.01 -3.89 -14.98
CA ILE A 185 -8.23 -3.32 -16.31
C ILE A 185 -6.93 -2.74 -16.87
N SER A 186 -6.18 -2.04 -16.03
CA SER A 186 -4.93 -1.38 -16.45
C SER A 186 -3.81 -2.35 -16.82
N SER A 187 -3.75 -3.50 -16.14
CA SER A 187 -2.72 -4.52 -16.38
C SER A 187 -3.05 -5.40 -17.58
N ASN A 188 -4.31 -5.82 -17.70
CA ASN A 188 -4.72 -6.77 -18.73
C ASN A 188 -5.17 -6.11 -20.05
N PHE A 189 -5.61 -4.85 -19.99
CA PHE A 189 -6.02 -4.08 -21.17
C PHE A 189 -5.17 -2.80 -21.30
N GLY A 190 -3.87 -2.94 -21.02
CA GLY A 190 -2.93 -1.84 -20.88
C GLY A 190 -2.91 -0.85 -22.06
N PRO A 191 -2.19 0.28 -21.92
CA PRO A 191 -2.31 1.43 -22.80
C PRO A 191 -2.04 1.21 -24.31
N LYS A 192 -1.36 0.12 -24.67
CA LYS A 192 -1.12 -0.29 -26.07
C LYS A 192 -1.71 -1.64 -26.43
N GLY A 193 -2.19 -2.41 -25.45
CA GLY A 193 -2.92 -3.64 -25.75
C GLY A 193 -4.17 -3.22 -26.47
N GLN A 194 -4.36 -3.71 -27.70
CA GLN A 194 -5.59 -3.50 -28.47
C GLN A 194 -6.75 -3.65 -27.49
N LEU A 195 -7.33 -2.51 -27.11
CA LEU A 195 -8.57 -2.49 -26.36
C LEU A 195 -9.50 -3.29 -27.25
N ALA A 196 -9.77 -4.54 -26.90
CA ALA A 196 -10.78 -5.31 -27.57
C ALA A 196 -12.00 -4.41 -27.47
N SER A 197 -12.38 -3.77 -28.58
CA SER A 197 -13.37 -2.69 -28.60
C SER A 197 -14.69 -3.13 -27.95
N THR A 198 -14.88 -4.45 -27.93
CA THR A 198 -15.89 -5.23 -27.20
C THR A 198 -15.91 -5.04 -25.67
N ALA A 199 -14.77 -4.91 -24.99
CA ALA A 199 -14.67 -4.79 -23.53
C ALA A 199 -14.81 -3.34 -23.02
N LEU A 200 -14.59 -2.34 -23.88
CA LEU A 200 -14.62 -0.92 -23.49
C LEU A 200 -16.00 -0.45 -23.04
N GLY A 201 -17.03 -0.79 -23.80
CA GLY A 201 -18.42 -0.52 -23.44
C GLY A 201 -18.89 -1.29 -22.20
N PHE A 202 -18.19 -2.37 -21.82
CA PHE A 202 -18.42 -3.06 -20.55
C PHE A 202 -17.74 -2.32 -19.39
N VAL A 203 -16.47 -1.94 -19.54
CA VAL A 203 -15.70 -1.20 -18.54
C VAL A 203 -16.36 0.13 -18.19
N SER A 204 -16.76 0.91 -19.20
CA SER A 204 -17.43 2.19 -18.98
C SER A 204 -18.75 2.02 -18.21
N ALA A 205 -19.60 1.07 -18.64
CA ALA A 205 -20.87 0.79 -17.98
C ALA A 205 -20.68 0.28 -16.54
N LEU A 206 -19.70 -0.61 -16.32
CA LEU A 206 -19.34 -1.16 -15.01
C LEU A 206 -18.86 -0.06 -14.05
N LEU A 207 -17.93 0.80 -14.48
CA LEU A 207 -17.46 1.93 -13.68
C LEU A 207 -18.59 2.95 -13.43
N GLY A 208 -19.56 3.02 -14.35
CA GLY A 208 -20.82 3.72 -14.17
C GLY A 208 -21.71 3.17 -13.05
N LEU A 209 -21.54 1.92 -12.63
CA LEU A 209 -22.28 1.29 -11.53
C LEU A 209 -21.68 1.55 -10.15
N PHE A 210 -20.53 2.22 -10.06
CA PHE A 210 -19.88 2.48 -8.78
C PHE A 210 -20.86 3.18 -7.82
N GLY A 211 -21.03 2.61 -6.62
CA GLY A 211 -21.89 3.17 -5.59
C GLY A 211 -23.38 3.17 -5.93
N LYS A 212 -23.82 2.40 -6.93
CA LYS A 212 -25.22 2.25 -7.36
C LYS A 212 -25.81 0.87 -7.03
N GLY A 213 -25.24 0.16 -6.05
CA GLY A 213 -25.78 -1.11 -5.55
C GLY A 213 -27.07 -0.91 -4.71
N PRO A 214 -27.52 -1.97 -4.01
CA PRO A 214 -28.77 -1.95 -3.24
C PRO A 214 -28.86 -0.83 -2.20
N LYS A 215 -27.72 -0.41 -1.64
CA LYS A 215 -27.59 0.73 -0.73
C LYS A 215 -26.63 1.76 -1.36
N PRO A 216 -27.14 2.61 -2.27
CA PRO A 216 -26.28 3.44 -3.09
C PRO A 216 -25.67 4.57 -2.27
N LYS A 217 -24.37 4.76 -2.44
CA LYS A 217 -23.64 5.93 -1.97
C LYS A 217 -22.63 6.32 -3.05
N PRO A 218 -22.84 7.46 -3.75
CA PRO A 218 -21.93 7.86 -4.82
C PRO A 218 -20.51 8.05 -4.30
N LEU A 219 -19.51 7.70 -5.11
CA LEU A 219 -18.10 7.87 -4.73
C LEU A 219 -17.77 9.31 -4.33
N GLY A 220 -18.36 10.30 -5.01
CA GLY A 220 -18.16 11.70 -4.68
C GLY A 220 -18.63 12.06 -3.27
N GLN A 221 -19.60 11.33 -2.70
CA GLN A 221 -20.00 11.47 -1.31
C GLN A 221 -19.05 10.73 -0.37
N VAL A 222 -18.63 9.51 -0.72
CA VAL A 222 -17.63 8.75 0.06
C VAL A 222 -16.32 9.54 0.17
N VAL A 223 -15.83 10.07 -0.95
CA VAL A 223 -14.61 10.88 -1.03
C VAL A 223 -14.79 12.19 -0.25
N ARG A 224 -15.95 12.85 -0.34
CA ARG A 224 -16.26 14.06 0.47
C ARG A 224 -16.12 13.77 1.96
N GLU A 225 -16.80 12.73 2.46
CA GLU A 225 -16.78 12.39 3.89
C GLU A 225 -15.37 12.12 4.40
N GLN A 226 -14.52 11.49 3.58
CA GLN A 226 -13.14 11.22 3.95
C GLN A 226 -12.23 12.46 3.93
N ILE A 227 -12.41 13.36 2.96
CA ILE A 227 -11.74 14.66 2.95
C ILE A 227 -12.16 15.47 4.18
N ASP A 228 -13.46 15.50 4.45
CA ASP A 228 -14.03 16.22 5.59
C ASP A 228 -13.50 15.66 6.92
N GLU A 229 -13.42 14.34 7.06
CA GLU A 229 -12.83 13.68 8.23
C GLU A 229 -11.35 14.07 8.40
N ALA A 230 -10.56 14.02 7.33
CA ALA A 230 -9.14 14.39 7.37
C ALA A 230 -8.93 15.86 7.74
N LEU A 231 -9.71 16.78 7.15
CA LEU A 231 -9.58 18.22 7.38
C LEU A 231 -10.23 18.68 8.70
N ALA A 232 -11.21 17.95 9.23
CA ALA A 232 -11.74 18.18 10.58
C ALA A 232 -10.69 17.85 11.64
N GLN A 233 -9.93 16.77 11.45
CA GLN A 233 -8.87 16.36 12.36
C GLN A 233 -7.61 17.25 12.22
N TYR A 234 -7.27 17.63 10.99
CA TYR A 234 -6.07 18.39 10.67
C TYR A 234 -6.41 19.51 9.67
N ARG A 235 -6.89 20.64 10.21
CA ARG A 235 -7.33 21.78 9.40
C ARG A 235 -6.17 22.45 8.67
N GLU A 236 -6.38 22.73 7.39
CA GLU A 236 -5.55 23.59 6.54
C GLU A 236 -6.47 24.48 5.70
N GLU A 237 -6.42 25.79 5.92
CA GLU A 237 -7.44 26.72 5.40
C GLU A 237 -7.51 26.73 3.87
N GLU A 238 -6.36 26.64 3.19
CA GLU A 238 -6.31 26.58 1.73
C GLU A 238 -6.97 25.31 1.18
N LEU A 239 -6.74 24.15 1.83
CA LEU A 239 -7.39 22.89 1.45
C LEU A 239 -8.89 22.97 1.75
N VAL A 240 -9.29 23.50 2.91
CA VAL A 240 -10.71 23.67 3.26
C VAL A 240 -11.43 24.55 2.24
N ARG A 241 -10.82 25.66 1.81
CA ARG A 241 -11.41 26.59 0.83
C ARG A 241 -11.53 25.97 -0.57
N LYS A 242 -10.57 25.14 -0.98
CA LYS A 242 -10.50 24.60 -2.35
C LYS A 242 -11.21 23.24 -2.52
N LYS A 243 -11.50 22.51 -1.44
CA LYS A 243 -12.03 21.12 -1.52
C LYS A 243 -13.35 21.02 -2.30
N ASP A 244 -14.25 21.98 -2.12
CA ASP A 244 -15.60 21.91 -2.70
C ASP A 244 -15.56 22.09 -4.22
N GLY A 245 -14.61 22.89 -4.72
CA GLY A 245 -14.36 23.05 -6.15
C GLY A 245 -13.88 21.75 -6.79
N LEU A 246 -12.93 21.05 -6.16
CA LEU A 246 -12.45 19.74 -6.61
C LEU A 246 -13.59 18.71 -6.62
N LEU A 247 -14.30 18.58 -5.50
CA LEU A 247 -15.39 17.63 -5.34
C LEU A 247 -16.51 17.86 -6.34
N SER A 248 -16.85 19.12 -6.61
CA SER A 248 -17.86 19.48 -7.60
C SER A 248 -17.41 19.10 -9.02
N ALA A 249 -16.16 19.40 -9.39
CA ALA A 249 -15.61 18.99 -10.69
C ALA A 249 -15.64 17.47 -10.86
N PHE A 250 -15.20 16.75 -9.83
CA PHE A 250 -15.23 15.31 -9.73
C PHE A 250 -16.64 14.71 -9.90
N GLN A 251 -17.64 15.30 -9.25
CA GLN A 251 -19.04 14.85 -9.35
C GLN A 251 -19.62 15.14 -10.72
N LEU A 252 -19.40 16.34 -11.27
CA LEU A 252 -19.91 16.76 -12.57
C LEU A 252 -19.36 15.91 -13.70
N THR A 253 -18.04 15.70 -13.75
CA THR A 253 -17.42 14.88 -14.81
C THR A 253 -17.91 13.44 -14.74
N LYS A 254 -18.00 12.85 -13.53
CA LYS A 254 -18.52 11.49 -13.39
C LYS A 254 -19.99 11.38 -13.82
N ALA A 255 -20.82 12.35 -13.46
CA ALA A 255 -22.23 12.38 -13.88
C ALA A 255 -22.37 12.49 -15.40
N TYR A 256 -21.54 13.32 -16.05
CA TYR A 256 -21.48 13.43 -17.50
C TYR A 256 -21.09 12.10 -18.14
N LEU A 257 -19.99 11.48 -17.70
CA LEU A 257 -19.51 10.19 -18.24
C LEU A 257 -20.53 9.07 -18.03
N ASP A 258 -21.21 9.05 -16.88
CA ASP A 258 -22.30 8.10 -16.60
C ASP A 258 -23.52 8.33 -17.49
N GLY A 259 -23.80 9.58 -17.86
CA GLY A 259 -24.84 9.93 -18.83
C GLY A 259 -24.50 9.42 -20.22
N ALA A 260 -23.30 9.76 -20.71
CA ALA A 260 -22.83 9.35 -22.03
C ALA A 260 -22.64 7.83 -22.15
N ALA A 261 -22.22 7.14 -21.08
CA ALA A 261 -22.08 5.68 -21.05
C ALA A 261 -23.40 4.91 -21.28
N LYS A 262 -24.56 5.56 -21.11
CA LYS A 262 -25.87 4.93 -21.35
C LYS A 262 -26.11 4.59 -22.82
N SER A 263 -25.51 5.33 -23.76
CA SER A 263 -25.65 5.04 -25.20
C SER A 263 -25.04 3.69 -25.56
N GLY A 264 -24.01 3.28 -24.81
CA GLY A 264 -23.26 2.06 -25.04
C GLY A 264 -22.34 2.11 -26.26
N GLN A 265 -22.35 3.19 -27.02
CA GLN A 265 -21.46 3.44 -28.13
C GLN A 265 -20.23 4.22 -27.65
N PRO A 266 -19.08 4.11 -28.35
CA PRO A 266 -18.02 5.10 -28.19
C PRO A 266 -18.56 6.51 -28.44
N LEU A 267 -17.92 7.50 -27.82
CA LEU A 267 -18.25 8.91 -28.03
C LEU A 267 -18.14 9.26 -29.51
N SER A 268 -19.12 10.02 -30.01
CA SER A 268 -19.07 10.57 -31.36
C SER A 268 -17.95 11.59 -31.50
N THR A 269 -17.58 11.91 -32.75
CA THR A 269 -16.57 12.93 -33.06
C THR A 269 -16.92 14.29 -32.44
N GLU A 270 -18.21 14.62 -32.34
CA GLU A 270 -18.72 15.85 -31.73
C GLU A 270 -18.73 15.79 -30.19
N GLU A 271 -18.89 14.60 -29.62
CA GLU A 271 -18.92 14.39 -28.17
C GLU A 271 -17.51 14.35 -27.54
N VAL A 272 -16.51 13.88 -28.27
CA VAL A 272 -15.12 13.77 -27.75
C VAL A 272 -14.58 15.12 -27.25
N PRO A 273 -14.71 16.26 -27.97
CA PRO A 273 -14.28 17.56 -27.45
C PRO A 273 -14.98 17.99 -26.15
N VAL A 274 -16.29 17.73 -26.04
CA VAL A 274 -17.08 18.05 -24.83
C VAL A 274 -16.60 17.20 -23.65
N ALA A 275 -16.48 15.90 -23.86
CA ALA A 275 -15.99 14.97 -22.84
C ALA A 275 -14.54 15.29 -22.42
N THR A 276 -13.69 15.74 -23.35
CA THR A 276 -12.33 16.20 -23.05
C THR A 276 -12.34 17.40 -22.11
N LYS A 277 -13.20 18.38 -22.36
CA LYS A 277 -13.32 19.58 -21.51
C LYS A 277 -13.80 19.23 -20.09
N GLU A 278 -14.75 18.31 -19.97
CA GLU A 278 -15.19 17.83 -18.64
C GLU A 278 -14.09 17.00 -17.95
N MET A 279 -13.30 16.22 -18.69
CA MET A 279 -12.14 15.52 -18.16
C MET A 279 -11.09 16.47 -17.59
N GLU A 280 -10.75 17.54 -18.31
CA GLU A 280 -9.77 18.54 -17.87
C GLU A 280 -10.15 19.17 -16.52
N ARG A 281 -11.44 19.40 -16.26
CA ARG A 281 -11.94 19.90 -14.96
C ARG A 281 -11.66 18.92 -13.81
N SER A 282 -11.79 17.62 -14.07
CA SER A 282 -11.60 16.55 -13.10
C SER A 282 -10.16 16.04 -12.98
N GLN A 283 -9.18 16.73 -13.57
CA GLN A 283 -7.77 16.38 -13.32
C GLN A 283 -7.37 16.67 -11.87
N GLY A 284 -8.05 17.63 -11.23
CA GLY A 284 -7.94 17.92 -9.80
C GLY A 284 -6.59 18.48 -9.36
N VAL A 285 -5.79 18.90 -10.34
CA VAL A 285 -4.42 19.43 -10.26
C VAL A 285 -4.29 20.41 -9.08
N ALA A 286 -4.79 21.65 -9.18
CA ALA A 286 -4.64 22.67 -8.13
C ALA A 286 -4.71 22.20 -6.67
N PHE A 287 -5.77 21.45 -6.33
CA PHE A 287 -5.95 20.93 -4.97
C PHE A 287 -4.96 19.80 -4.63
N MET A 288 -4.76 18.84 -5.54
CA MET A 288 -3.87 17.72 -5.30
C MET A 288 -2.40 18.17 -5.25
N GLY A 289 -1.99 19.17 -6.02
CA GLY A 289 -0.68 19.81 -5.92
C GLY A 289 -0.45 20.47 -4.57
N GLU A 290 -1.41 21.26 -4.08
CA GLU A 290 -1.36 21.88 -2.75
C GLU A 290 -1.19 20.82 -1.65
N LEU A 291 -2.03 19.77 -1.69
CA LEU A 291 -1.96 18.66 -0.76
C LEU A 291 -0.58 17.96 -0.80
N ALA A 292 -0.04 17.72 -2.00
CA ALA A 292 1.28 17.14 -2.18
C ALA A 292 2.38 18.03 -1.60
N SER A 293 2.27 19.34 -1.76
CA SER A 293 3.21 20.32 -1.21
C SER A 293 3.27 20.25 0.32
N GLU A 294 2.12 20.27 0.99
CA GLU A 294 2.04 20.19 2.45
C GLU A 294 2.58 18.85 2.98
N VAL A 295 2.24 17.73 2.33
CA VAL A 295 2.83 16.42 2.66
C VAL A 295 4.35 16.45 2.56
N ARG A 296 4.89 16.98 1.46
CA ARG A 296 6.35 17.06 1.26
C ARG A 296 7.04 17.94 2.29
N LYS A 297 6.42 19.06 2.66
CA LYS A 297 6.92 19.93 3.72
C LYS A 297 7.02 19.16 5.04
N MET A 298 6.01 18.38 5.40
CA MET A 298 6.04 17.52 6.59
C MET A 298 7.16 16.46 6.52
N PHE A 299 7.28 15.73 5.41
CA PHE A 299 8.38 14.76 5.22
C PHE A 299 9.77 15.40 5.27
N ARG A 300 9.93 16.61 4.73
CA ARG A 300 11.20 17.35 4.76
C ARG A 300 11.56 17.83 6.16
N ASN A 301 10.56 18.31 6.90
CA ASN A 301 10.73 18.75 8.28
C ASN A 301 10.97 17.57 9.23
N ASN A 302 10.46 16.40 8.86
CA ASN A 302 10.66 15.11 9.53
C ASN A 302 10.38 15.18 11.04
N LYS A 303 9.23 15.75 11.42
CA LYS A 303 8.81 15.89 12.82
C LYS A 303 7.79 14.81 13.19
N ALA A 304 7.98 14.15 14.32
CA ALA A 304 7.03 13.15 14.83
C ALA A 304 5.63 13.73 15.07
N ALA A 305 5.55 15.00 15.51
CA ALA A 305 4.28 15.71 15.71
C ALA A 305 3.45 15.84 14.41
N ASP A 306 4.11 15.89 13.25
CA ASP A 306 3.46 16.01 11.94
C ASP A 306 3.11 14.64 11.34
N ALA A 307 3.60 13.53 11.91
CA ALA A 307 3.55 12.21 11.27
C ALA A 307 2.13 11.74 10.97
N ARG A 308 1.23 11.83 11.96
CA ARG A 308 -0.18 11.41 11.79
C ARG A 308 -0.90 12.26 10.75
N LYS A 309 -0.64 13.57 10.74
CA LYS A 309 -1.18 14.50 9.75
C LYS A 309 -0.67 14.16 8.35
N ALA A 310 0.63 13.90 8.20
CA ALA A 310 1.23 13.51 6.92
C ALA A 310 0.63 12.21 6.38
N ILE A 311 0.46 11.19 7.22
CA ILE A 311 -0.19 9.92 6.83
C ILE A 311 -1.63 10.17 6.40
N ARG A 312 -2.39 10.96 7.16
CA ARG A 312 -3.79 11.25 6.84
C ARG A 312 -3.93 12.03 5.53
N TYR A 313 -2.98 12.91 5.22
CA TYR A 313 -2.95 13.64 3.97
C TYR A 313 -2.53 12.75 2.79
N CYS A 314 -1.61 11.79 3.00
CA CYS A 314 -1.34 10.75 2.01
C CYS A 314 -2.58 9.88 1.73
N GLU A 315 -3.35 9.53 2.76
CA GLU A 315 -4.62 8.78 2.61
C GLU A 315 -5.64 9.58 1.79
N MET A 316 -5.82 10.86 2.11
CA MET A 316 -6.67 11.76 1.33
C MET A 316 -6.19 11.85 -0.14
N TYR A 317 -4.89 11.97 -0.38
CA TYR A 317 -4.33 12.01 -1.73
C TYR A 317 -4.60 10.70 -2.48
N ALA A 318 -4.39 9.54 -1.84
CA ALA A 318 -4.63 8.23 -2.45
C ALA A 318 -6.10 8.07 -2.86
N GLN A 319 -7.04 8.46 -2.00
CA GLN A 319 -8.47 8.40 -2.33
C GLN A 319 -8.85 9.30 -3.51
N LEU A 320 -8.34 10.53 -3.55
CA LEU A 320 -8.54 11.44 -4.67
C LEU A 320 -7.94 10.88 -5.97
N ALA A 321 -6.76 10.26 -5.88
CA ALA A 321 -6.11 9.63 -7.01
C ALA A 321 -6.91 8.42 -7.54
N VAL A 322 -7.51 7.62 -6.66
CA VAL A 322 -8.41 6.51 -7.05
C VAL A 322 -9.63 7.04 -7.80
N TYR A 323 -10.23 8.13 -7.32
CA TYR A 323 -11.38 8.69 -8.00
C TYR A 323 -11.03 9.21 -9.41
N ARG A 324 -9.90 9.90 -9.52
CA ARG A 324 -9.33 10.31 -10.81
C ARG A 324 -9.08 9.10 -11.71
N GLU A 325 -8.51 8.01 -11.19
CA GLU A 325 -8.28 6.79 -11.95
C GLU A 325 -9.56 6.14 -12.49
N ILE A 326 -10.64 6.14 -11.71
CA ILE A 326 -11.96 5.65 -12.16
C ILE A 326 -12.47 6.52 -13.32
N ILE A 327 -12.41 7.84 -13.19
CA ILE A 327 -12.82 8.80 -14.23
C ILE A 327 -12.00 8.59 -15.51
N PHE A 328 -10.66 8.55 -15.40
CA PHE A 328 -9.78 8.35 -16.55
C PHE A 328 -10.02 7.00 -17.22
N THR A 329 -10.21 5.92 -16.44
CA THR A 329 -10.48 4.58 -16.98
C THR A 329 -11.82 4.52 -17.70
N GLN A 330 -12.86 5.14 -17.12
CA GLN A 330 -14.18 5.22 -17.75
C GLN A 330 -14.12 6.03 -19.05
N TYR A 331 -13.46 7.18 -19.04
CA TYR A 331 -13.30 8.03 -20.23
C TYR A 331 -12.52 7.34 -21.35
N LEU A 332 -11.39 6.70 -21.03
CA LEU A 332 -10.62 5.90 -21.99
C LEU A 332 -11.48 4.78 -22.61
N GLY A 333 -12.34 4.15 -21.80
CA GLY A 333 -13.29 3.14 -22.28
C GLY A 333 -14.47 3.69 -23.10
N MET A 334 -14.54 5.00 -23.29
CA MET A 334 -15.57 5.65 -24.12
C MET A 334 -14.98 6.31 -25.37
N LEU A 335 -13.65 6.43 -25.47
CA LEU A 335 -13.03 7.04 -26.63
C LEU A 335 -13.14 6.14 -27.88
N PRO A 336 -13.41 6.72 -29.06
CA PRO A 336 -13.36 5.99 -30.32
C PRO A 336 -11.91 5.55 -30.61
N THR A 337 -11.75 4.30 -31.07
CA THR A 337 -10.44 3.71 -31.43
C THR A 337 -10.08 3.94 -32.91
N THR A 338 -10.67 4.95 -33.55
CA THR A 338 -10.38 5.25 -34.97
C THR A 338 -9.04 5.97 -35.10
N ALA A 339 -8.40 5.86 -36.27
CA ALA A 339 -7.09 6.46 -36.53
C ALA A 339 -7.06 7.98 -36.22
N THR A 340 -8.17 8.69 -36.49
CA THR A 340 -8.34 10.12 -36.19
C THR A 340 -8.11 10.47 -34.72
N TRP A 341 -8.49 9.58 -33.81
CA TRP A 341 -8.45 9.83 -32.36
C TRP A 341 -7.27 9.14 -31.65
N GLN A 342 -6.44 8.40 -32.38
CA GLN A 342 -5.31 7.66 -31.79
C GLN A 342 -4.33 8.58 -31.05
N ASN A 343 -4.03 9.75 -31.61
CA ASN A 343 -3.15 10.73 -30.96
C ASN A 343 -3.75 11.29 -29.66
N HIS A 344 -5.06 11.50 -29.64
CA HIS A 344 -5.78 11.95 -28.45
C HIS A 344 -5.77 10.86 -27.36
N LEU A 345 -6.10 9.62 -27.74
CA LEU A 345 -6.04 8.45 -26.87
C LEU A 345 -4.66 8.30 -26.21
N ASN A 346 -3.59 8.37 -27.02
CA ASN A 346 -2.21 8.31 -26.54
C ASN A 346 -1.88 9.44 -25.55
N GLY A 347 -2.41 10.65 -25.80
CA GLY A 347 -2.26 11.80 -24.90
C GLY A 347 -2.92 11.56 -23.54
N VAL A 348 -4.18 11.11 -23.53
CA VAL A 348 -4.93 10.83 -22.29
C VAL A 348 -4.30 9.70 -21.47
N ILE A 349 -3.81 8.67 -22.15
CA ILE A 349 -3.02 7.59 -21.53
C ILE A 349 -1.76 8.15 -20.86
N SER A 350 -1.07 9.06 -21.53
CA SER A 350 0.16 9.66 -21.01
C SER A 350 -0.11 10.55 -19.81
N ASP A 351 -1.19 11.32 -19.83
CA ASP A 351 -1.63 12.11 -18.67
C ASP A 351 -1.93 11.21 -17.47
N ARG A 352 -2.66 10.11 -17.67
CA ARG A 352 -2.95 9.14 -16.62
C ARG A 352 -1.66 8.53 -16.04
N ALA A 353 -0.75 8.06 -16.89
CA ALA A 353 0.53 7.50 -16.44
C ALA A 353 1.36 8.54 -15.66
N MET A 354 1.34 9.79 -16.11
CA MET A 354 2.00 10.91 -15.46
C MET A 354 1.41 11.19 -14.07
N PHE A 355 0.08 11.17 -13.92
CA PHE A 355 -0.57 11.27 -12.61
C PHE A 355 -0.24 10.12 -11.66
N ARG A 356 -0.10 8.89 -12.16
CA ARG A 356 0.36 7.75 -11.36
C ARG A 356 1.79 7.95 -10.87
N ARG A 357 2.69 8.47 -11.71
CA ARG A 357 4.07 8.79 -11.29
C ARG A 357 4.10 9.85 -10.20
N LEU A 358 3.30 10.90 -10.31
CA LEU A 358 3.17 11.91 -9.25
C LEU A 358 2.68 11.31 -7.93
N ALA A 359 1.65 10.45 -8.00
CA ALA A 359 1.14 9.74 -6.84
C ALA A 359 2.20 8.81 -6.24
N GLY A 360 2.94 8.08 -7.08
CA GLY A 360 4.02 7.19 -6.69
C GLY A 360 5.17 7.93 -6.01
N ALA A 361 5.55 9.09 -6.52
CA ALA A 361 6.61 9.91 -5.93
C ALA A 361 6.23 10.49 -4.56
N LEU A 362 4.94 10.81 -4.36
CA LEU A 362 4.43 11.30 -3.08
C LEU A 362 4.24 10.16 -2.06
N ILE A 363 3.42 9.17 -2.41
CA ILE A 363 3.00 8.08 -1.54
C ILE A 363 4.15 7.09 -1.32
N GLY A 364 5.06 6.94 -2.30
CA GLY A 364 6.24 6.08 -2.20
C GLY A 364 7.14 6.41 -1.02
N LYS A 365 7.14 7.65 -0.53
CA LYS A 365 7.85 8.03 0.71
C LYS A 365 7.40 7.22 1.94
N LEU A 366 6.17 6.72 1.97
CA LEU A 366 5.69 5.84 3.06
C LEU A 366 6.26 4.41 2.98
N TYR A 367 6.80 4.01 1.84
CA TYR A 367 7.32 2.65 1.59
C TYR A 367 8.84 2.61 1.44
N THR A 368 9.50 3.76 1.44
CA THR A 368 10.96 3.85 1.43
C THR A 368 11.51 3.56 2.82
N VAL A 369 12.50 2.67 2.92
CA VAL A 369 13.19 2.42 4.21
C VAL A 369 14.15 3.58 4.50
N GLU A 370 13.66 4.59 5.21
CA GLU A 370 14.46 5.68 5.75
C GLU A 370 14.54 5.56 7.28
N TYR A 371 15.67 5.04 7.78
CA TYR A 371 15.84 4.66 9.20
C TYR A 371 15.69 5.82 10.21
N GLU A 372 15.83 7.06 9.75
CA GLU A 372 15.73 8.27 10.55
C GLU A 372 14.43 9.03 10.30
N SER A 373 13.48 8.43 9.57
CA SER A 373 12.17 9.03 9.38
C SER A 373 11.39 9.02 10.69
N ALA A 374 10.88 10.18 11.06
CA ALA A 374 9.93 10.36 12.16
C ALA A 374 8.48 10.14 11.72
N ILE A 375 8.22 9.88 10.42
CA ILE A 375 6.87 9.73 9.87
C ILE A 375 6.55 8.27 9.57
N ILE A 376 7.42 7.59 8.81
CA ILE A 376 7.23 6.19 8.38
C ILE A 376 6.84 5.27 9.55
N PRO A 377 7.40 5.41 10.77
CA PRO A 377 7.06 4.48 11.85
C PRO A 377 5.58 4.49 12.28
N TYR A 378 4.83 5.54 11.95
CA TYR A 378 3.41 5.64 12.24
C TYR A 378 2.53 5.11 11.11
N PHE A 379 3.09 4.86 9.92
CA PHE A 379 2.35 4.32 8.80
C PHE A 379 2.05 2.84 9.03
N ASP A 380 0.78 2.46 8.92
CA ASP A 380 0.29 1.11 9.16
C ASP A 380 -0.58 0.69 7.97
N PRO A 381 -0.08 -0.15 7.04
CA PRO A 381 -0.81 -0.57 5.86
C PRO A 381 -2.16 -1.24 6.16
N ASP A 382 -2.32 -1.89 7.31
CA ASP A 382 -3.59 -2.53 7.70
C ASP A 382 -4.64 -1.51 8.17
N VAL A 383 -4.21 -0.30 8.53
CA VAL A 383 -5.10 0.82 8.91
C VAL A 383 -5.37 1.69 7.68
N SER A 384 -4.32 2.03 6.94
CA SER A 384 -4.38 2.84 5.72
C SER A 384 -4.74 1.99 4.48
N VAL A 385 -5.79 1.17 4.58
CA VAL A 385 -6.13 0.10 3.61
C VAL A 385 -6.24 0.61 2.17
N ILE A 386 -6.87 1.78 1.96
CA ILE A 386 -7.03 2.37 0.62
C ILE A 386 -5.68 2.80 0.04
N THR A 387 -4.86 3.46 0.86
CA THR A 387 -3.50 3.89 0.47
C THR A 387 -2.66 2.69 0.10
N ASP A 388 -2.71 1.61 0.90
CA ASP A 388 -1.98 0.37 0.63
C ASP A 388 -2.45 -0.33 -0.64
N ALA A 389 -3.77 -0.50 -0.80
CA ALA A 389 -4.33 -1.11 -2.01
C ALA A 389 -3.96 -0.31 -3.27
N PHE A 390 -4.08 1.01 -3.22
CA PHE A 390 -3.73 1.87 -4.36
C PHE A 390 -2.23 1.79 -4.67
N SER A 391 -1.39 1.87 -3.63
CA SER A 391 0.07 1.80 -3.76
C SER A 391 0.52 0.47 -4.37
N THR A 392 0.02 -0.64 -3.86
CA THR A 392 0.45 -1.98 -4.28
C THR A 392 -0.10 -2.40 -5.63
N LYS A 393 -1.37 -2.10 -5.91
CA LYS A 393 -2.07 -2.61 -7.10
C LYS A 393 -2.01 -1.66 -8.30
N VAL A 394 -2.01 -0.35 -8.07
CA VAL A 394 -2.01 0.65 -9.17
C VAL A 394 -0.62 1.26 -9.36
N LEU A 395 0.11 1.52 -8.28
CA LEU A 395 1.42 2.17 -8.33
C LEU A 395 2.61 1.19 -8.29
N ASN A 396 2.35 -0.10 -8.05
CA ASN A 396 3.39 -1.14 -7.94
C ASN A 396 4.42 -0.88 -6.82
N LEU A 397 4.00 -0.26 -5.73
CA LEU A 397 4.82 0.07 -4.56
C LEU A 397 4.59 -0.92 -3.40
N GLY A 398 5.46 -0.93 -2.39
CA GLY A 398 5.20 -1.65 -1.14
C GLY A 398 5.13 -3.18 -1.24
N LYS A 399 5.68 -3.75 -2.32
CA LYS A 399 5.85 -5.20 -2.52
C LYS A 399 7.04 -5.71 -1.70
N TYR A 400 6.80 -5.99 -0.43
CA TYR A 400 7.78 -6.62 0.48
C TYR A 400 7.11 -7.69 1.34
N ASP A 401 7.91 -8.54 1.98
CA ASP A 401 7.42 -9.58 2.88
C ASP A 401 6.65 -8.97 4.06
N ARG A 402 5.41 -9.44 4.26
CA ARG A 402 4.51 -9.07 5.36
C ARG A 402 4.14 -10.26 6.24
N SER A 403 4.84 -11.38 6.13
CA SER A 403 4.57 -12.63 6.87
C SER A 403 4.54 -12.45 8.39
N MET A 404 5.30 -11.47 8.92
CA MET A 404 5.36 -11.12 10.34
C MET A 404 4.42 -9.96 10.73
N ALA A 405 3.55 -9.48 9.84
CA ALA A 405 2.61 -8.42 10.18
C ALA A 405 1.54 -8.91 11.17
N GLY A 406 1.13 -8.03 12.08
CA GLY A 406 0.03 -8.27 13.01
C GLY A 406 0.46 -8.28 14.47
N LEU A 407 -0.39 -8.82 15.35
CA LEU A 407 -0.18 -8.85 16.80
C LEU A 407 0.69 -10.03 17.22
N HIS A 408 1.69 -9.76 18.05
CA HIS A 408 2.63 -10.75 18.55
C HIS A 408 2.91 -10.60 20.06
N CYS A 409 3.25 -11.73 20.68
CA CYS A 409 4.08 -11.78 21.88
C CYS A 409 5.55 -11.77 21.44
N LEU A 410 6.37 -10.90 22.04
CA LEU A 410 7.82 -10.88 21.87
C LEU A 410 8.44 -11.59 23.07
N MET A 411 9.03 -12.77 22.86
CA MET A 411 9.48 -13.65 23.93
C MET A 411 11.00 -13.76 23.97
N THR A 412 11.60 -13.83 25.15
CA THR A 412 13.05 -14.05 25.29
C THR A 412 13.34 -15.00 26.46
N PRO A 413 14.52 -15.66 26.54
CA PRO A 413 14.86 -16.49 27.69
C PRO A 413 14.93 -15.65 28.97
N GLY A 414 14.14 -16.05 29.98
CA GLY A 414 14.13 -15.53 31.33
C GLY A 414 14.62 -16.58 32.35
N ARG A 415 14.24 -16.42 33.62
CA ARG A 415 14.74 -17.31 34.70
C ARG A 415 14.09 -18.69 34.70
N GLY A 416 12.83 -18.78 34.25
CA GLY A 416 12.01 -20.00 34.32
C GLY A 416 11.57 -20.54 32.96
N GLY A 417 12.22 -20.12 31.87
CA GLY A 417 11.80 -20.43 30.50
C GLY A 417 11.69 -19.19 29.63
N LEU A 418 10.82 -19.21 28.62
CA LEU A 418 10.48 -18.02 27.84
C LEU A 418 9.65 -17.05 28.70
N GLU A 419 9.92 -15.75 28.57
CA GLU A 419 9.16 -14.66 29.20
C GLU A 419 8.78 -13.63 28.12
N ASP A 420 7.60 -13.02 28.24
CA ASP A 420 7.08 -12.03 27.29
C ASP A 420 7.59 -10.62 27.61
N LEU A 421 7.88 -9.84 26.58
CA LEU A 421 8.11 -8.41 26.68
C LEU A 421 6.84 -7.70 27.14
N GLU A 422 6.95 -6.95 28.23
CA GLU A 422 5.92 -6.06 28.73
C GLU A 422 6.49 -4.65 28.90
N TRP A 423 5.62 -3.65 29.00
CA TRP A 423 5.98 -2.32 29.46
C TRP A 423 5.30 -2.00 30.80
N GLN A 424 5.97 -1.22 31.65
CA GLN A 424 5.49 -0.85 32.97
C GLN A 424 5.78 0.61 33.31
N ARG A 425 4.89 1.21 34.12
CA ARG A 425 5.03 2.60 34.61
C ARG A 425 5.02 2.75 36.13
N ARG A 426 4.76 1.66 36.87
CA ARG A 426 4.53 1.68 38.33
C ARG A 426 5.74 2.16 39.14
N ASP A 427 6.95 1.86 38.68
CA ASP A 427 8.18 2.21 39.41
C ASP A 427 8.88 3.37 38.72
N SER A 428 8.67 4.58 39.25
CA SER A 428 9.16 5.83 38.67
C SER A 428 10.67 5.86 38.50
N SER A 429 11.43 5.20 39.37
CA SER A 429 12.90 5.14 39.30
C SER A 429 13.44 4.38 38.10
N PHE A 430 12.60 3.56 37.45
CA PHE A 430 12.98 2.82 36.24
C PHE A 430 12.46 3.44 34.95
N LYS A 431 11.58 4.45 35.04
CA LYS A 431 11.20 5.25 33.87
C LYS A 431 12.44 5.84 33.19
N THR A 432 12.37 6.00 31.88
CA THR A 432 13.48 6.45 31.04
C THR A 432 13.01 7.69 30.30
N GLY A 433 13.57 8.85 30.62
CA GLY A 433 13.06 10.12 30.08
C GLY A 433 11.60 10.44 30.42
N GLY A 434 11.06 9.88 31.51
CA GLY A 434 9.64 10.00 31.87
C GLY A 434 8.72 8.95 31.24
N ASN A 435 9.22 8.18 30.26
CA ASN A 435 8.48 7.14 29.55
C ASN A 435 8.37 5.83 30.35
N PRO A 436 7.31 5.03 30.13
CA PRO A 436 7.20 3.68 30.67
C PRO A 436 8.36 2.80 30.19
N TYR A 437 8.95 2.03 31.10
CA TYR A 437 10.10 1.17 30.79
C TYR A 437 9.63 -0.21 30.34
N THR A 438 10.43 -0.89 29.54
CA THR A 438 10.17 -2.29 29.18
C THR A 438 10.77 -3.28 30.17
N THR A 439 10.11 -4.41 30.38
CA THR A 439 10.52 -5.51 31.26
C THR A 439 10.02 -6.84 30.68
N ILE A 440 10.23 -7.94 31.41
CA ILE A 440 9.74 -9.27 31.03
C ILE A 440 8.84 -9.86 32.10
N VAL A 441 7.82 -10.57 31.67
CA VAL A 441 6.81 -11.22 32.53
C VAL A 441 6.57 -12.66 32.09
N LYS A 442 5.91 -13.44 32.94
CA LYS A 442 5.51 -14.81 32.59
C LYS A 442 4.66 -14.81 31.31
N PRO A 443 4.82 -15.82 30.43
CA PRO A 443 4.07 -15.90 29.18
C PRO A 443 2.56 -15.86 29.38
N SER A 444 1.87 -15.05 28.58
CA SER A 444 0.41 -14.94 28.57
C SER A 444 -0.09 -14.44 27.22
N ASN A 445 -1.23 -14.95 26.76
CA ASN A 445 -1.86 -14.43 25.55
C ASN A 445 -2.30 -12.96 25.71
N TYR A 446 -2.56 -12.52 26.95
CA TYR A 446 -2.85 -11.12 27.25
C TYR A 446 -1.67 -10.17 26.98
N ASN A 447 -0.45 -10.71 26.83
CA ASN A 447 0.75 -9.93 26.51
C ASN A 447 1.04 -9.85 25.00
N CYS A 448 0.24 -10.50 24.15
CA CYS A 448 0.43 -10.50 22.70
C CYS A 448 -0.17 -9.24 22.04
N TYR A 449 0.22 -8.06 22.53
CA TYR A 449 -0.30 -6.77 22.08
C TYR A 449 0.71 -5.94 21.28
N TRP A 450 1.89 -6.49 20.98
CA TRP A 450 2.87 -5.80 20.14
C TRP A 450 2.51 -6.00 18.67
N LYS A 451 2.04 -4.94 18.01
CA LYS A 451 1.79 -4.98 16.57
C LYS A 451 3.11 -4.75 15.83
N LEU A 452 3.52 -5.73 15.03
CA LEU A 452 4.61 -5.60 14.09
C LEU A 452 4.06 -5.07 12.77
N VAL A 453 4.60 -3.94 12.31
CA VAL A 453 4.22 -3.30 11.04
C VAL A 453 5.44 -3.27 10.13
N PRO A 454 5.47 -4.07 9.05
CA PRO A 454 6.62 -4.15 8.14
C PRO A 454 6.72 -2.92 7.23
N HIS A 455 7.96 -2.50 6.96
CA HIS A 455 8.32 -1.38 6.06
C HIS A 455 9.29 -1.80 4.94
N GLY A 456 9.48 -3.10 4.74
CA GLY A 456 10.47 -3.66 3.81
C GLY A 456 11.87 -3.80 4.39
N ARG A 457 12.74 -4.55 3.72
CA ARG A 457 14.11 -4.88 4.17
C ARG A 457 14.16 -5.32 5.65
N HIS A 458 13.18 -6.13 6.07
CA HIS A 458 13.05 -6.64 7.45
C HIS A 458 13.00 -5.55 8.52
N THR A 459 12.57 -4.35 8.14
CA THR A 459 12.41 -3.21 9.02
C THR A 459 10.95 -3.10 9.45
N TYR A 460 10.72 -2.80 10.72
CA TYR A 460 9.42 -2.82 11.36
C TYR A 460 9.24 -1.63 12.30
N SER A 461 8.02 -1.11 12.36
CA SER A 461 7.54 -0.47 13.58
C SER A 461 7.04 -1.53 14.55
N ILE A 462 7.25 -1.31 15.84
CA ILE A 462 6.70 -2.15 16.90
C ILE A 462 5.77 -1.26 17.72
N ILE A 463 4.46 -1.48 17.60
CA ILE A 463 3.43 -0.60 18.16
C ILE A 463 2.74 -1.30 19.34
N ASN A 464 2.59 -0.60 20.46
CA ASN A 464 1.80 -1.04 21.60
C ASN A 464 0.30 -0.96 21.29
N LYS A 465 -0.38 -2.10 21.26
CA LYS A 465 -1.85 -2.19 21.12
C LYS A 465 -2.57 -2.62 22.40
N TYR A 466 -1.88 -2.57 23.55
CA TYR A 466 -2.45 -2.96 24.83
C TYR A 466 -3.69 -2.13 25.15
N LYS A 467 -4.83 -2.81 25.35
CA LYS A 467 -6.12 -2.21 25.72
C LYS A 467 -6.51 -0.97 24.92
N CYS A 468 -6.23 -1.00 23.61
CA CYS A 468 -6.56 0.11 22.72
C CYS A 468 -8.07 0.32 22.56
N LYS A 469 -8.88 -0.74 22.68
CA LYS A 469 -10.34 -0.63 22.62
C LYS A 469 -10.90 0.17 23.78
N GLU A 470 -10.26 0.05 24.94
CA GLU A 470 -10.58 0.75 26.18
C GLU A 470 -9.90 2.14 26.28
N LYS A 471 -9.27 2.62 25.19
CA LYS A 471 -8.54 3.90 25.13
C LYS A 471 -7.48 4.04 26.25
N TYR A 472 -6.81 2.95 26.60
CA TYR A 472 -5.82 2.95 27.65
C TYR A 472 -4.63 3.86 27.33
N ASP A 473 -4.03 4.45 28.38
CA ASP A 473 -2.84 5.29 28.27
C ASP A 473 -1.73 4.55 27.51
N TYR A 474 -1.09 5.24 26.56
CA TYR A 474 -0.04 4.72 25.67
C TYR A 474 -0.51 3.71 24.60
N CYS A 475 -1.82 3.55 24.39
CA CYS A 475 -2.31 2.88 23.18
C CYS A 475 -1.75 3.58 21.93
N GLY A 476 -1.15 2.80 21.03
CA GLY A 476 -0.55 3.30 19.80
C GLY A 476 0.85 3.90 19.97
N SER A 477 1.42 3.90 21.18
CA SER A 477 2.83 4.27 21.38
C SER A 477 3.76 3.25 20.71
N LEU A 478 4.93 3.71 20.29
CA LEU A 478 5.95 2.93 19.62
C LEU A 478 6.95 2.39 20.64
N LEU A 479 7.49 1.20 20.39
CA LEU A 479 8.69 0.74 21.08
C LEU A 479 9.85 1.65 20.65
N SER A 480 10.46 2.29 21.65
CA SER A 480 11.50 3.30 21.47
C SER A 480 12.63 3.09 22.46
N TRP A 481 13.53 4.06 22.60
CA TRP A 481 14.57 4.03 23.61
C TRP A 481 15.07 5.43 23.99
N THR A 482 15.39 5.60 25.28
CA THR A 482 15.95 6.85 25.80
C THR A 482 17.33 6.63 26.41
N ARG A 483 18.22 7.62 26.25
CA ARG A 483 19.53 7.64 26.92
C ARG A 483 19.40 8.08 28.38
N VAL A 484 19.84 7.23 29.30
CA VAL A 484 19.96 7.55 30.74
C VAL A 484 21.36 7.15 31.23
N SER A 485 22.08 8.10 31.81
CA SER A 485 23.43 7.88 32.37
C SER A 485 24.39 7.15 31.41
N GLY A 486 24.40 7.57 30.14
CA GLY A 486 25.30 7.00 29.11
C GLY A 486 24.88 5.65 28.52
N LYS A 487 23.76 5.06 28.97
CA LYS A 487 23.19 3.82 28.45
C LYS A 487 21.86 4.11 27.73
N ALA A 488 21.53 3.33 26.70
CA ALA A 488 20.27 3.41 25.98
C ALA A 488 19.30 2.32 26.47
N TYR A 489 18.20 2.74 27.11
CA TYR A 489 17.19 1.85 27.67
C TYR A 489 15.94 1.86 26.80
N VAL A 490 15.36 0.70 26.56
CA VAL A 490 14.18 0.55 25.70
C VAL A 490 12.91 0.83 26.50
N ASP A 491 12.05 1.66 25.93
CA ASP A 491 10.81 2.15 26.50
C ASP A 491 9.70 2.20 25.44
N ILE A 492 8.57 2.81 25.78
CA ILE A 492 7.55 3.17 24.81
C ILE A 492 7.33 4.67 24.81
N ALA A 493 7.24 5.25 23.60
CA ALA A 493 7.06 6.68 23.40
C ALA A 493 6.05 6.93 22.28
N SER A 494 5.32 8.04 22.36
CA SER A 494 4.35 8.43 21.33
C SER A 494 4.95 9.37 20.29
N ASP A 495 6.09 9.99 20.59
CA ASP A 495 6.74 11.10 19.89
C ASP A 495 8.23 10.84 19.57
N ASP A 496 8.78 9.69 19.99
CA ASP A 496 10.14 9.26 19.68
C ASP A 496 10.11 7.96 18.86
N PRO A 497 9.80 8.03 17.56
CA PRO A 497 9.60 6.86 16.72
C PRO A 497 10.92 6.16 16.36
N VAL A 498 10.95 4.84 16.46
CA VAL A 498 12.13 4.02 16.12
C VAL A 498 11.76 2.90 15.16
N LEU A 499 12.57 2.74 14.11
CA LEU A 499 12.52 1.58 13.23
C LEU A 499 13.43 0.46 13.74
N TRP A 500 12.91 -0.75 13.70
CA TRP A 500 13.56 -1.95 14.20
C TRP A 500 13.79 -2.95 13.07
N GLU A 501 14.99 -3.47 12.91
CA GLU A 501 15.22 -4.63 12.05
C GLU A 501 14.95 -5.91 12.82
N ILE A 502 14.09 -6.77 12.27
CA ILE A 502 13.75 -8.07 12.84
C ILE A 502 14.10 -9.15 11.83
N TRP A 503 15.11 -9.96 12.15
CA TRP A 503 15.58 -11.02 11.27
C TRP A 503 16.06 -12.23 12.06
N GLY A 504 15.97 -13.40 11.44
CA GLY A 504 16.28 -14.72 12.00
C GLY A 504 15.14 -15.69 11.74
N TYR A 505 15.41 -16.99 11.86
CA TYR A 505 14.39 -18.03 11.68
C TYR A 505 13.53 -18.15 12.95
N ASP A 506 13.91 -19.04 13.87
CA ASP A 506 13.24 -19.21 15.17
C ASP A 506 13.60 -18.12 16.16
N TRP A 507 14.90 -17.88 16.31
CA TRP A 507 15.46 -16.85 17.18
C TRP A 507 15.81 -15.63 16.34
N LYS A 508 15.07 -14.56 16.56
CA LYS A 508 15.17 -13.31 15.83
C LYS A 508 15.89 -12.27 16.66
N TYR A 509 16.84 -11.56 16.05
CA TYR A 509 17.33 -10.34 16.66
C TYR A 509 16.31 -9.22 16.42
N ILE A 510 16.18 -8.32 17.38
CA ILE A 510 15.45 -7.05 17.23
C ILE A 510 16.50 -5.96 17.38
N ARG A 511 16.80 -5.25 16.31
CA ARG A 511 17.96 -4.37 16.20
C ARG A 511 17.52 -2.94 15.90
N ASN A 512 18.02 -1.99 16.69
CA ASN A 512 17.77 -0.57 16.48
C ASN A 512 18.38 -0.11 15.15
N LYS A 513 17.58 0.55 14.32
CA LYS A 513 18.05 1.21 13.10
C LYS A 513 18.10 2.73 13.21
N TRP A 514 17.52 3.31 14.26
CA TRP A 514 17.63 4.74 14.48
C TRP A 514 19.09 5.18 14.58
N GLY A 515 19.45 6.20 13.79
CA GLY A 515 20.79 6.73 13.69
C GLY A 515 21.75 5.91 12.82
N CYS A 516 21.26 4.94 12.05
CA CYS A 516 22.06 4.24 11.03
C CYS A 516 22.20 5.00 9.71
N GLY A 517 21.54 6.15 9.59
CA GLY A 517 21.62 7.02 8.42
C GLY A 517 22.62 8.16 8.63
N LYS A 518 22.15 9.40 8.47
CA LYS A 518 22.97 10.60 8.52
C LYS A 518 23.46 10.91 9.94
N ALA A 519 22.68 10.57 10.96
CA ALA A 519 23.00 10.88 12.36
C ALA A 519 24.15 10.03 12.93
N LYS A 520 24.48 8.87 12.30
CA LYS A 520 25.60 7.98 12.68
C LYS A 520 25.68 7.72 14.20
N SER A 521 24.56 7.35 14.81
CA SER A 521 24.48 7.04 16.23
C SER A 521 25.30 5.80 16.58
N LYS A 522 26.04 5.84 17.69
CA LYS A 522 26.74 4.65 18.22
C LYS A 522 25.81 3.50 18.60
N TRP A 523 24.51 3.76 18.78
CA TRP A 523 23.49 2.75 19.08
C TRP A 523 22.87 2.15 17.81
N CYS A 524 23.27 2.63 16.63
CA CYS A 524 22.94 1.97 15.37
C CYS A 524 23.37 0.50 15.43
N ASN A 525 22.50 -0.38 14.96
CA ASN A 525 22.69 -1.81 14.95
C ASN A 525 22.86 -2.48 16.32
N TYR A 526 22.55 -1.79 17.43
CA TYR A 526 22.50 -2.42 18.73
C TYR A 526 21.21 -3.22 18.89
N HIS A 527 21.30 -4.33 19.61
CA HIS A 527 20.21 -5.25 19.80
C HIS A 527 19.42 -4.87 21.05
N LEU A 528 18.08 -4.92 20.96
CA LEU A 528 17.21 -4.91 22.12
C LEU A 528 17.44 -6.18 22.93
N ARG A 529 17.75 -6.01 24.22
CA ARG A 529 17.96 -7.09 25.18
C ARG A 529 17.45 -6.74 26.57
N MET A 530 17.26 -7.77 27.38
CA MET A 530 16.92 -7.61 28.79
C MET A 530 18.18 -7.61 29.65
N LYS A 531 18.44 -6.51 30.39
CA LYS A 531 19.60 -6.35 31.26
C LYS A 531 19.18 -5.89 32.65
N ARG A 532 19.97 -6.28 33.67
CA ARG A 532 19.77 -5.80 35.03
C ARG A 532 20.19 -4.33 35.13
N ARG A 533 19.25 -3.46 35.45
CA ARG A 533 19.49 -2.06 35.85
C ARG A 533 19.36 -1.96 37.36
N THR A 534 20.32 -1.29 37.99
CA THR A 534 20.28 -0.98 39.42
C THR A 534 20.22 0.53 39.58
N VAL A 535 19.29 1.00 40.40
CA VAL A 535 19.10 2.42 40.72
C VAL A 535 19.18 2.60 42.23
N THR A 536 19.89 3.62 42.67
CA THR A 536 19.93 4.02 44.08
C THR A 536 18.73 4.91 44.35
N LYS A 537 17.84 4.49 45.25
CA LYS A 537 16.72 5.31 45.71
C LYS A 537 17.15 6.11 46.94
N PRO A 538 16.78 7.40 47.04
CA PRO A 538 16.92 8.13 48.29
C PRO A 538 16.08 7.41 49.35
N GLY A 539 16.63 7.22 50.54
CA GLY A 539 15.83 6.80 51.67
C GLY A 539 14.94 7.94 52.16
N SER A 540 13.97 7.61 53.01
CA SER A 540 13.28 8.57 53.88
C SER A 540 14.24 9.25 54.86
N LEU A 541 13.77 10.28 55.58
CA LEU A 541 14.53 11.06 56.57
C LEU A 541 15.31 10.20 57.59
N PHE A 542 14.88 8.95 57.82
CA PHE A 542 15.46 8.01 58.78
C PHE A 542 16.02 6.71 58.15
N SER A 543 16.21 6.67 56.83
CA SER A 543 16.72 5.46 56.15
C SER A 543 17.82 5.81 55.15
N PHE A 544 18.85 4.98 55.09
CA PHE A 544 19.93 5.14 54.11
C PHE A 544 19.44 4.92 52.68
N PRO A 545 20.11 5.53 51.67
CA PRO A 545 19.87 5.22 50.28
C PRO A 545 20.02 3.71 50.04
N TYR A 546 19.05 3.10 49.37
CA TYR A 546 19.04 1.67 49.09
C TYR A 546 19.01 1.42 47.58
N ARG A 547 19.57 0.27 47.17
CA ARG A 547 19.64 -0.11 45.75
C ARG A 547 18.46 -0.99 45.39
N VAL A 548 17.77 -0.63 44.32
CA VAL A 548 16.72 -1.46 43.71
C VAL A 548 17.21 -1.91 42.34
N SER A 549 17.06 -3.19 42.03
CA SER A 549 17.42 -3.75 40.72
C SER A 549 16.22 -4.33 40.00
N LYS A 550 16.12 -4.10 38.69
CA LYS A 550 15.13 -4.73 37.82
C LYS A 550 15.75 -5.15 36.50
N ILE A 551 15.12 -6.13 35.86
CA ILE A 551 15.41 -6.48 34.46
C ILE A 551 14.63 -5.51 33.58
N VAL A 552 15.35 -4.77 32.74
CA VAL A 552 14.78 -3.76 31.84
C VAL A 552 15.32 -3.92 30.43
N GLY A 553 14.58 -3.45 29.44
CA GLY A 553 15.07 -3.40 28.06
C GLY A 553 16.24 -2.42 27.93
N GLN A 554 17.27 -2.83 27.20
CA GLN A 554 18.47 -2.04 26.94
C GLN A 554 19.00 -2.36 25.54
N LEU A 555 19.50 -1.35 24.83
CA LEU A 555 20.29 -1.55 23.62
C LEU A 555 21.73 -1.93 23.97
N THR A 556 22.20 -3.04 23.42
CA THR A 556 23.59 -3.50 23.60
C THR A 556 24.17 -4.04 22.30
N PRO A 557 25.51 -4.09 22.15
CA PRO A 557 26.13 -4.79 21.03
C PRO A 557 25.66 -6.25 20.93
N SER A 558 25.80 -6.83 19.74
CA SER A 558 25.54 -8.25 19.55
C SER A 558 26.56 -9.10 20.31
N ASP A 559 26.09 -10.17 20.95
CA ASP A 559 26.92 -11.23 21.54
C ASP A 559 26.49 -12.64 21.10
N GLY A 560 25.57 -12.75 20.12
CA GLY A 560 25.06 -14.04 19.65
C GLY A 560 24.00 -14.74 20.54
N LYS A 561 23.66 -14.21 21.71
CA LYS A 561 22.79 -14.87 22.71
C LYS A 561 21.53 -14.05 23.05
N TYR A 562 20.54 -14.67 23.70
CA TYR A 562 19.32 -14.01 24.23
C TYR A 562 18.52 -13.23 23.19
N TYR A 563 18.28 -13.87 22.05
CA TYR A 563 17.42 -13.35 20.99
C TYR A 563 15.94 -13.51 21.33
N TRP A 564 15.08 -13.05 20.41
CA TRP A 564 13.65 -12.99 20.57
C TRP A 564 12.95 -14.09 19.76
N LYS A 565 11.96 -14.76 20.33
CA LYS A 565 10.95 -15.51 19.58
C LYS A 565 9.72 -14.62 19.40
N THR A 566 9.07 -14.73 18.26
CA THR A 566 7.78 -14.07 18.03
C THR A 566 6.68 -15.13 18.01
N ARG A 567 5.61 -14.92 18.78
CA ARG A 567 4.41 -15.77 18.72
C ARG A 567 3.23 -14.91 18.32
N ARG A 568 2.58 -15.25 17.22
CA ARG A 568 1.37 -14.54 16.76
C ARG A 568 0.26 -14.66 17.81
N ALA A 569 -0.46 -13.57 18.06
CA ALA A 569 -1.67 -13.60 18.86
C ALA A 569 -2.69 -14.57 18.21
N ARG A 570 -3.37 -15.36 19.04
CA ARG A 570 -4.43 -16.27 18.59
C ARG A 570 -5.77 -15.57 18.54
#